data_AF-A0A3N7GL78-F1
#
_entry.id   AF-A0A3N7GL78-F1
#
_cell.length_a   1.000
_cell.length_b   1.000
_cell.length_c   1.000
_cell.angle_alpha   90.00
_cell.angle_beta   90.00
_cell.angle_gamma   90.00
#
_symmetry.space_group_name_H-M   'P 1'
#
loop_
_entity.id
_entity.type
_entity.pdbx_description
1 polymer ?
#
loop_
_entity_poly.entity_id
_entity_poly.type
_entity_poly.pdbx_seq_one_letter_code
_entity_poly.pdbx_strand_id
1 'polypeptide(L)'
;MSTNYSLLFYLKKPKNYVSGPVPIYMRITVDGIPKEISIGRSVKLCLAHRWITADPFVFYKNTAKPKEKGFLTQDELDRIMAKQYVTPRLAHVRDIFIFSCYTGLSYADVKKLRSSVIAKGVDGKLWILSSREKTETVTNIPLLPQAKKIIDRYADYPPCASKGVALPVLSNQKMNSYLKEIADLSGITKTLTFHMARHTFATTVTLSNDVPIETVSKMLGHTSIKTNQHYAKLLDTRIANDMQTLQRKLSGN
;
A
#
# COMPACT_ATOMS: atom_id res chain seq x y z
N MET A 1 45.55 -1.83 -30.55
CA MET A 1 44.10 -2.08 -30.57
C MET A 1 43.41 -0.83 -30.03
N SER A 2 42.58 -0.15 -30.82
CA SER A 2 41.77 0.96 -30.26
C SER A 2 40.61 0.35 -29.48
N THR A 3 40.63 0.47 -28.16
CA THR A 3 39.48 0.10 -27.33
C THR A 3 38.29 0.95 -27.76
N ASN A 4 37.25 0.30 -28.30
CA ASN A 4 36.05 1.01 -28.73
C ASN A 4 35.21 1.34 -27.49
N TYR A 5 35.16 2.62 -27.16
CA TYR A 5 34.45 3.16 -26.01
C TYR A 5 33.25 3.97 -26.47
N SER A 6 32.04 3.65 -25.97
CA SER A 6 30.85 4.47 -26.21
C SER A 6 30.03 4.71 -24.94
N LEU A 7 29.50 5.92 -24.84
CA LEU A 7 28.60 6.35 -23.77
C LEU A 7 27.24 6.72 -24.37
N LEU A 8 26.17 6.22 -23.77
CA LEU A 8 24.80 6.55 -24.14
C LEU A 8 23.98 6.88 -22.89
N PHE A 9 23.29 8.01 -22.90
CA PHE A 9 22.37 8.42 -21.85
C PHE A 9 20.92 8.28 -22.32
N TYR A 10 20.07 7.66 -21.50
CA TYR A 10 18.66 7.45 -21.81
C TYR A 10 17.85 7.28 -20.53
N LEU A 11 16.54 7.52 -20.57
CA LEU A 11 15.66 7.24 -19.44
C LEU A 11 15.29 5.76 -19.42
N LYS A 12 15.34 5.15 -18.24
CA LYS A 12 14.87 3.78 -18.02
C LYS A 12 14.02 3.73 -16.76
N LYS A 13 12.89 3.03 -16.81
CA LYS A 13 12.08 2.73 -15.62
C LYS A 13 12.66 1.50 -14.91
N PRO A 14 13.22 1.61 -13.69
CA PRO A 14 13.63 0.44 -12.93
C PRO A 14 12.43 -0.50 -12.67
N LYS A 15 12.69 -1.80 -12.49
CA LYS A 15 11.61 -2.80 -12.24
C LYS A 15 10.71 -2.46 -11.04
N ASN A 16 11.22 -1.71 -10.06
CA ASN A 16 10.49 -1.33 -8.84
C ASN A 16 9.94 0.11 -8.87
N TYR A 17 9.89 0.74 -10.05
CA TYR A 17 9.49 2.14 -10.17
C TYR A 17 7.97 2.30 -10.16
N VAL A 18 7.44 2.90 -9.10
CA VAL A 18 6.00 3.08 -8.88
C VAL A 18 5.51 4.45 -9.37
N SER A 19 6.22 5.53 -9.03
CA SER A 19 5.90 6.90 -9.41
C SER A 19 7.05 7.86 -9.08
N GLY A 20 7.21 8.96 -9.81
CA GLY A 20 8.20 10.02 -9.50
C GLY A 20 8.82 10.64 -10.76
N PRO A 21 10.00 11.29 -10.64
CA PRO A 21 10.87 11.61 -11.78
C PRO A 21 11.56 10.34 -12.33
N VAL A 22 11.68 10.18 -13.64
CA VAL A 22 12.36 9.01 -14.23
C VAL A 22 13.88 9.22 -14.16
N PRO A 23 14.66 8.25 -13.64
CA PRO A 23 16.10 8.38 -13.57
C PRO A 23 16.75 8.28 -14.95
N ILE A 24 17.80 9.08 -15.17
CA ILE A 24 18.68 8.91 -16.31
C ILE A 24 19.57 7.69 -16.06
N TYR A 25 19.74 6.87 -17.09
CA TYR A 25 20.67 5.75 -17.12
C TYR A 25 21.80 6.07 -18.09
N MET A 26 22.99 5.63 -17.73
CA MET A 26 24.18 5.64 -18.57
C MET A 26 24.48 4.21 -18.97
N ARG A 27 24.61 3.96 -20.27
CA ARG A 27 25.20 2.74 -20.80
C ARG A 27 26.63 3.05 -21.22
N ILE A 28 27.57 2.33 -20.63
CA ILE A 28 28.99 2.32 -21.03
C ILE A 28 29.19 1.05 -21.85
N THR A 29 29.70 1.17 -23.07
CA THR A 29 30.09 0.03 -23.90
C THR A 29 31.60 0.05 -24.07
N VAL A 30 32.27 -1.03 -23.66
CA VAL A 30 33.71 -1.25 -23.85
C VAL A 30 33.87 -2.54 -24.63
N ASP A 31 34.54 -2.48 -25.78
CA ASP A 31 34.79 -3.64 -26.65
C ASP A 31 33.51 -4.43 -26.99
N GLY A 32 32.42 -3.70 -27.26
CA GLY A 32 31.12 -4.28 -27.60
C GLY A 32 30.30 -4.79 -26.42
N ILE A 33 30.81 -4.73 -25.18
CA ILE A 33 30.11 -5.19 -23.98
C ILE A 33 29.44 -3.99 -23.28
N PRO A 34 28.09 -3.90 -23.27
CA PRO A 34 27.38 -2.83 -22.59
C PRO A 34 27.18 -3.13 -21.10
N LYS A 35 27.42 -2.12 -20.26
CA LYS A 35 26.99 -2.09 -18.85
C LYS A 35 26.14 -0.84 -18.60
N GLU A 36 25.03 -1.04 -17.91
CA GLU A 36 24.05 0.02 -17.63
C GLU A 36 24.05 0.37 -16.14
N ILE A 37 24.11 1.66 -15.83
CA ILE A 37 24.02 2.18 -14.47
C ILE A 37 23.03 3.35 -14.42
N SER A 38 22.21 3.42 -13.37
CA SER A 38 21.43 4.63 -13.08
C SER A 38 22.38 5.70 -12.59
N ILE A 39 22.39 6.89 -13.19
CA ILE A 39 23.21 8.01 -12.70
C ILE A 39 22.60 8.67 -11.46
N GLY A 40 21.41 8.23 -11.02
CA GLY A 40 20.72 8.77 -9.83
C GLY A 40 20.27 10.23 -9.98
N ARG A 41 20.36 10.80 -11.19
CA ARG A 41 19.93 12.17 -11.51
C ARG A 41 18.61 12.14 -12.27
N SER A 42 17.79 13.16 -12.04
CA SER A 42 16.56 13.40 -12.78
C SER A 42 16.76 14.56 -13.75
N VAL A 43 16.00 14.57 -14.84
CA VAL A 43 16.03 15.64 -15.85
C VAL A 43 15.78 17.02 -15.21
N LYS A 44 14.83 17.11 -14.26
CA LYS A 44 14.57 18.32 -13.48
C LYS A 44 15.81 18.83 -12.74
N LEU A 45 16.57 17.93 -12.12
CA LEU A 45 17.79 18.29 -11.39
C LEU A 45 18.90 18.76 -12.35
N CYS A 46 19.05 18.09 -13.49
CA CYS A 46 20.03 18.47 -14.51
C CYS A 46 19.71 19.85 -15.14
N LEU A 47 18.43 20.16 -15.36
CA LEU A 47 17.98 21.49 -15.80
C LEU A 47 18.23 22.56 -14.74
N ALA A 48 17.91 22.28 -13.46
CA ALA A 48 18.11 23.21 -12.35
C ALA A 48 19.59 23.59 -12.17
N HIS A 49 20.49 22.62 -12.33
CA HIS A 49 21.94 22.85 -12.32
C HIS A 49 22.50 23.33 -13.67
N ARG A 50 21.66 23.51 -14.69
CA ARG A 50 22.05 23.89 -16.05
C ARG A 50 23.07 22.96 -16.73
N TRP A 51 23.13 21.69 -16.32
CA TRP A 51 23.95 20.67 -17.00
C TRP A 51 23.37 20.28 -18.37
N ILE A 52 22.07 20.49 -18.53
CA ILE A 52 21.37 20.47 -19.81
C ILE A 52 20.55 21.76 -19.92
N THR A 53 20.42 22.29 -21.13
CA THR A 53 19.76 23.57 -21.40
C THR A 53 18.29 23.40 -21.82
N ALA A 54 17.89 22.19 -22.22
CA ALA A 54 16.53 21.85 -22.61
C ALA A 54 16.15 20.45 -22.11
N ASP A 55 14.87 20.22 -21.87
CA ASP A 55 14.36 18.89 -21.52
C ASP A 55 14.33 18.03 -22.79
N PRO A 56 15.14 16.96 -22.89
CA PRO A 56 15.18 16.12 -24.09
C PRO A 56 13.91 15.26 -24.27
N PHE A 57 12.96 15.33 -23.34
CA PHE A 57 11.72 14.55 -23.32
C PHE A 57 10.45 15.41 -23.43
N VAL A 58 10.56 16.68 -23.87
CA VAL A 58 9.40 17.58 -24.08
C VAL A 58 8.28 16.90 -24.89
N PHE A 59 8.64 16.08 -25.88
CA PHE A 59 7.68 15.39 -26.73
C PHE A 59 7.31 13.97 -26.25
N TYR A 60 7.98 13.44 -25.22
CA TYR A 60 7.66 12.14 -24.65
C TYR A 60 6.50 12.25 -23.67
N LYS A 61 5.36 11.70 -24.06
CA LYS A 61 4.18 11.58 -23.19
C LYS A 61 4.10 10.16 -22.63
N ASN A 62 4.00 10.04 -21.30
CA ASN A 62 3.75 8.75 -20.67
C ASN A 62 2.31 8.31 -20.96
N THR A 63 2.13 7.42 -21.93
CA THR A 63 0.82 6.87 -22.34
C THR A 63 0.41 5.64 -21.53
N ALA A 64 1.21 5.21 -20.55
CA ALA A 64 0.88 4.07 -19.71
C ALA A 64 -0.38 4.36 -18.91
N LYS A 65 -1.47 3.64 -19.23
CA LYS A 65 -2.70 3.72 -18.46
C LYS A 65 -2.42 3.26 -17.03
N PRO A 66 -2.91 3.98 -16.00
CA PRO A 66 -2.84 3.50 -14.63
C PRO A 66 -3.52 2.14 -14.59
N LYS A 67 -2.83 1.12 -14.08
CA LYS A 67 -3.44 -0.18 -13.84
C LYS A 67 -4.42 0.01 -12.68
N GLU A 68 -5.70 -0.29 -12.88
CA GLU A 68 -6.67 -0.26 -11.78
C GLU A 68 -6.20 -1.24 -10.69
N LYS A 69 -6.03 -0.72 -9.47
CA LYS A 69 -5.62 -1.53 -8.32
C LYS A 69 -6.88 -2.17 -7.75
N GLY A 70 -6.91 -3.50 -7.72
CA GLY A 70 -8.02 -4.24 -7.12
C GLY A 70 -8.09 -4.07 -5.60
N PHE A 71 -9.29 -4.25 -5.06
CA PHE A 71 -9.60 -4.39 -3.64
C PHE A 71 -10.61 -5.54 -3.48
N LEU A 72 -10.78 -6.02 -2.24
CA LEU A 72 -11.77 -7.05 -1.93
C LEU A 72 -13.10 -6.42 -1.58
N THR A 73 -14.19 -6.92 -2.15
CA THR A 73 -15.55 -6.59 -1.69
C THR A 73 -15.80 -7.16 -0.28
N GLN A 74 -16.88 -6.73 0.37
CA GLN A 74 -17.22 -7.21 1.70
C GLN A 74 -17.43 -8.74 1.72
N ASP A 75 -18.17 -9.28 0.74
CA ASP A 75 -18.35 -10.73 0.56
C ASP A 75 -17.01 -11.48 0.42
N GLU A 76 -16.11 -10.98 -0.42
CA GLU A 76 -14.79 -11.60 -0.62
C GLU A 76 -13.93 -11.57 0.65
N LEU A 77 -13.98 -10.46 1.39
CA LEU A 77 -13.29 -10.31 2.67
C LEU A 77 -13.84 -11.30 3.71
N ASP A 78 -15.16 -11.44 3.78
CA ASP A 78 -15.85 -12.35 4.70
C ASP A 78 -15.57 -13.82 4.36
N ARG A 79 -15.56 -14.18 3.07
CA ARG A 79 -15.16 -15.52 2.62
C ARG A 79 -13.75 -15.88 3.05
N ILE A 80 -12.78 -14.97 2.87
CA ILE A 80 -11.39 -15.19 3.31
C ILE A 80 -11.31 -15.31 4.83
N MET A 81 -12.04 -14.47 5.57
CA MET A 81 -12.05 -14.47 7.04
C MET A 81 -12.64 -15.77 7.59
N ALA A 82 -13.78 -16.22 7.06
CA ALA A 82 -14.51 -17.38 7.53
C ALA A 82 -13.89 -18.73 7.09
N LYS A 83 -13.05 -18.73 6.04
CA LYS A 83 -12.43 -19.94 5.51
C LYS A 83 -11.63 -20.66 6.59
N GLN A 84 -11.98 -21.93 6.82
CA GLN A 84 -11.20 -22.84 7.65
C GLN A 84 -10.12 -23.50 6.79
N TYR A 85 -8.89 -23.51 7.32
CA TYR A 85 -7.75 -24.14 6.66
C TYR A 85 -7.28 -25.31 7.49
N VAL A 86 -7.08 -26.46 6.84
CA VAL A 86 -6.45 -27.63 7.46
C VAL A 86 -5.00 -27.31 7.84
N THR A 87 -4.31 -26.48 7.03
CA THR A 87 -2.91 -26.14 7.28
C THR A 87 -2.77 -24.86 8.12
N PRO A 88 -2.10 -24.91 9.30
CA PRO A 88 -1.91 -23.75 10.17
C PRO A 88 -1.20 -22.57 9.49
N ARG A 89 -0.32 -22.83 8.51
CA ARG A 89 0.41 -21.79 7.75
C ARG A 89 -0.52 -20.84 7.00
N LEU A 90 -1.63 -21.35 6.47
CA LEU A 90 -2.58 -20.55 5.69
C LEU A 90 -3.47 -19.72 6.61
N ALA A 91 -3.96 -20.31 7.71
CA ALA A 91 -4.69 -19.58 8.74
C ALA A 91 -3.87 -18.41 9.29
N HIS A 92 -2.57 -18.63 9.51
CA HIS A 92 -1.66 -17.58 9.97
C HIS A 92 -1.50 -16.43 8.95
N VAL A 93 -1.29 -16.75 7.67
CA VAL A 93 -1.19 -15.72 6.63
C VAL A 93 -2.51 -14.98 6.44
N ARG A 94 -3.64 -15.70 6.48
CA ARG A 94 -4.99 -15.11 6.47
C ARG A 94 -5.10 -14.09 7.59
N ASP A 95 -4.77 -14.46 8.83
CA ASP A 95 -4.94 -13.57 9.98
C ASP A 95 -4.13 -12.28 9.82
N ILE A 96 -2.85 -12.37 9.42
CA ILE A 96 -2.03 -11.16 9.21
C ILE A 96 -2.59 -10.30 8.06
N PHE A 97 -3.05 -10.93 6.98
CA PHE A 97 -3.63 -10.21 5.85
C PHE A 97 -4.95 -9.52 6.22
N ILE A 98 -5.82 -10.20 6.96
CA ILE A 98 -7.08 -9.65 7.48
C ILE A 98 -6.77 -8.50 8.44
N PHE A 99 -5.78 -8.65 9.33
CA PHE A 99 -5.33 -7.56 10.18
C PHE A 99 -4.95 -6.31 9.37
N SER A 100 -4.19 -6.48 8.28
CA SER A 100 -3.91 -5.37 7.36
C SER A 100 -5.14 -4.83 6.65
N CYS A 101 -6.15 -5.66 6.34
CA CYS A 101 -7.42 -5.20 5.76
C CYS A 101 -8.22 -4.31 6.73
N TYR A 102 -8.06 -4.49 8.05
CA TYR A 102 -8.75 -3.71 9.08
C TYR A 102 -7.90 -2.58 9.69
N THR A 103 -6.64 -2.42 9.26
CA THR A 103 -5.74 -1.36 9.76
C THR A 103 -5.14 -0.50 8.65
N GLY A 104 -5.13 -0.96 7.40
CA GLY A 104 -4.53 -0.23 6.28
C GLY A 104 -2.99 -0.20 6.30
N LEU A 105 -2.35 -0.90 7.25
CA LEU A 105 -0.91 -0.97 7.36
C LEU A 105 -0.28 -1.74 6.20
N SER A 106 0.83 -1.24 5.67
CA SER A 106 1.59 -1.95 4.63
C SER A 106 2.31 -3.16 5.21
N TYR A 107 2.77 -4.08 4.33
CA TYR A 107 3.61 -5.21 4.75
C TYR A 107 4.80 -4.74 5.61
N ALA A 108 5.46 -3.65 5.19
CA ALA A 108 6.64 -3.14 5.89
C ALA A 108 6.30 -2.63 7.29
N ASP A 109 5.13 -2.01 7.45
CA ASP A 109 4.68 -1.47 8.73
C ASP A 109 4.24 -2.59 9.67
N VAL A 110 3.41 -3.53 9.20
CA VAL A 110 2.98 -4.68 10.01
C VAL A 110 4.16 -5.55 10.43
N LYS A 111 5.17 -5.72 9.55
CA LYS A 111 6.39 -6.47 9.88
C LYS A 111 7.21 -5.83 11.01
N LYS A 112 7.12 -4.50 11.17
CA LYS A 112 7.84 -3.73 12.20
C LYS A 112 6.95 -3.34 13.39
N LEU A 113 5.67 -3.68 13.35
CA LEU A 113 4.69 -3.31 14.37
C LEU A 113 5.07 -3.95 15.70
N ARG A 114 5.28 -3.12 16.72
CA ARG A 114 5.56 -3.56 18.09
C ARG A 114 4.29 -3.53 18.94
N SER A 115 4.19 -4.45 19.90
CA SER A 115 3.05 -4.43 20.83
C SER A 115 3.01 -3.16 21.67
N SER A 116 4.17 -2.56 21.95
CA SER A 116 4.31 -1.33 22.75
C SER A 116 3.67 -0.09 22.12
N VAL A 117 3.44 -0.09 20.81
CA VAL A 117 2.79 1.03 20.12
C VAL A 117 1.28 0.89 20.01
N ILE A 118 0.73 -0.20 20.54
CA ILE A 118 -0.71 -0.42 20.67
C ILE A 118 -1.12 0.07 22.06
N ALA A 119 -1.74 1.24 22.12
CA ALA A 119 -2.07 1.91 23.38
C ALA A 119 -3.46 2.54 23.33
N LYS A 120 -3.94 3.01 24.49
CA LYS A 120 -5.22 3.73 24.55
C LYS A 120 -5.11 5.07 23.83
N GLY A 121 -6.05 5.33 22.91
CA GLY A 121 -6.21 6.61 22.23
C GLY A 121 -7.07 7.58 23.03
N VAL A 122 -7.43 8.69 22.39
CA VAL A 122 -8.20 9.80 22.98
C VAL A 122 -9.62 9.41 23.42
N ASP A 123 -10.15 8.33 22.85
CA ASP A 123 -11.48 7.77 23.15
C ASP A 123 -11.41 6.61 24.16
N GLY A 124 -10.24 6.35 24.75
CA GLY A 124 -10.01 5.25 25.68
C GLY A 124 -9.96 3.86 25.04
N LYS A 125 -10.14 3.75 23.71
CA LYS A 125 -10.02 2.48 22.97
C LYS A 125 -8.58 2.24 22.54
N LEU A 126 -8.27 1.04 22.06
CA LEU A 126 -6.92 0.71 21.56
C LEU A 126 -6.70 1.30 20.17
N TRP A 127 -5.52 1.88 19.97
CA TRP A 127 -5.06 2.47 18.72
C TRP A 127 -3.65 1.98 18.41
N ILE A 128 -3.31 1.93 17.13
CA ILE A 128 -1.93 1.78 16.67
C ILE A 128 -1.35 3.18 16.51
N LEU A 129 -0.31 3.50 17.29
CA LEU A 129 0.32 4.81 17.33
C LEU A 129 1.70 4.76 16.67
N SER A 130 1.88 5.40 15.51
CA SER A 130 3.21 5.45 14.88
C SER A 130 4.07 6.58 15.48
N SER A 131 5.27 6.26 15.98
CA SER A 131 6.28 7.24 16.37
C SER A 131 7.24 7.59 15.21
N ARG A 132 7.65 8.86 15.15
CA ARG A 132 8.57 9.44 14.15
C ARG A 132 9.83 8.60 14.00
N GLU A 133 10.24 8.34 12.75
CA GLU A 133 11.68 8.08 12.51
C GLU A 133 12.19 8.41 11.11
N LYS A 134 11.37 8.56 10.04
CA LYS A 134 11.90 8.98 8.72
C LYS A 134 10.91 9.51 7.67
N THR A 135 9.63 9.70 8.01
CA THR A 135 8.62 10.30 7.11
C THR A 135 7.63 11.12 7.93
N GLU A 136 7.33 12.35 7.47
CA GLU A 136 6.64 13.44 8.20
C GLU A 136 5.16 13.19 8.58
N THR A 137 4.62 11.97 8.41
CA THR A 137 3.20 11.69 8.65
C THR A 137 2.99 10.76 9.84
N VAL A 138 2.48 11.31 10.94
CA VAL A 138 1.96 10.55 12.07
C VAL A 138 0.71 9.79 11.62
N THR A 139 0.70 8.47 11.77
CA THR A 139 -0.47 7.62 11.49
C THR A 139 -0.98 7.04 12.80
N ASN A 140 -2.21 7.42 13.15
CA ASN A 140 -2.93 6.92 14.32
C ASN A 140 -4.17 6.20 13.80
N ILE A 141 -4.25 4.90 14.07
CA ILE A 141 -5.29 4.03 13.51
C ILE A 141 -6.08 3.41 14.68
N PRO A 142 -7.38 3.72 14.84
CA PRO A 142 -8.22 3.03 15.82
C PRO A 142 -8.26 1.52 15.53
N LEU A 143 -8.07 0.71 16.56
CA LEU A 143 -8.02 -0.73 16.40
C LEU A 143 -9.43 -1.32 16.38
N LEU A 144 -9.88 -1.73 15.20
CA LEU A 144 -11.19 -2.35 15.01
C LEU A 144 -11.25 -3.74 15.69
N PRO A 145 -12.46 -4.22 16.08
CA PRO A 145 -12.61 -5.49 16.80
C PRO A 145 -11.99 -6.70 16.08
N GLN A 146 -12.08 -6.76 14.76
CA GLN A 146 -11.52 -7.83 13.94
C GLN A 146 -10.00 -7.85 14.02
N ALA A 147 -9.35 -6.68 13.96
CA ALA A 147 -7.90 -6.55 14.11
C ALA A 147 -7.46 -6.86 15.55
N LYS A 148 -8.24 -6.42 16.55
CA LYS A 148 -7.98 -6.71 17.97
C LYS A 148 -7.97 -8.21 18.26
N LYS A 149 -9.00 -8.95 17.79
CA LYS A 149 -9.07 -10.42 17.95
C LYS A 149 -7.82 -11.14 17.44
N ILE A 150 -7.20 -10.61 16.38
CA ILE A 150 -6.00 -11.19 15.79
C ILE A 150 -4.77 -10.88 16.65
N ILE A 151 -4.61 -9.63 17.12
CA ILE A 151 -3.54 -9.31 18.08
C ILE A 151 -3.64 -10.18 19.33
N ASP A 152 -4.84 -10.29 19.92
CA ASP A 152 -5.05 -11.07 21.14
C ASP A 152 -4.68 -12.55 20.92
N ARG A 153 -5.01 -13.12 19.75
CA ARG A 153 -4.65 -14.52 19.39
C ARG A 153 -3.14 -14.76 19.34
N TYR A 154 -2.35 -13.75 18.99
CA TYR A 154 -0.89 -13.88 18.81
C TYR A 154 -0.08 -13.28 19.95
N ALA A 155 -0.72 -12.80 21.03
CA ALA A 155 -0.05 -12.14 22.16
C ALA A 155 1.05 -13.04 22.77
N ASP A 156 0.74 -14.31 23.00
CA ASP A 156 1.66 -15.28 23.61
C ASP A 156 2.46 -16.10 22.59
N TYR A 157 2.37 -15.76 21.30
CA TYR A 157 3.08 -16.51 20.26
C TYR A 157 4.60 -16.30 20.39
N PRO A 158 5.45 -17.35 20.38
CA PRO A 158 6.84 -17.22 20.85
C PRO A 158 7.69 -16.15 20.12
N PRO A 159 7.61 -16.01 18.78
CA PRO A 159 8.21 -14.87 18.07
C PRO A 159 7.74 -13.48 18.50
N CYS A 160 6.47 -13.34 18.92
CA CYS A 160 5.91 -12.07 19.39
C CYS A 160 6.46 -11.71 20.78
N ALA A 161 6.40 -12.67 21.72
CA ALA A 161 6.91 -12.50 23.07
C ALA A 161 8.42 -12.22 23.12
N SER A 162 9.22 -12.97 22.34
CA SER A 162 10.68 -12.82 22.34
C SER A 162 11.20 -11.56 21.64
N LYS A 163 10.50 -11.07 20.61
CA LYS A 163 10.97 -9.91 19.79
C LYS A 163 10.20 -8.62 20.07
N GLY A 164 9.14 -8.68 20.87
CA GLY A 164 8.23 -7.57 21.16
C GLY A 164 7.46 -7.08 19.93
N VAL A 165 7.27 -7.94 18.92
CA VAL A 165 6.46 -7.64 17.73
C VAL A 165 5.01 -8.02 17.98
N ALA A 166 4.09 -7.26 17.41
CA ALA A 166 2.65 -7.49 17.59
C ALA A 166 2.15 -8.74 16.83
N LEU A 167 2.80 -9.09 15.72
CA LEU A 167 2.38 -10.22 14.87
C LEU A 167 3.59 -11.00 14.31
N PRO A 168 3.45 -12.33 14.08
CA PRO A 168 4.54 -13.18 13.60
C PRO A 168 4.66 -13.18 12.07
N VAL A 169 4.82 -12.00 11.47
CA VAL A 169 4.81 -11.83 10.00
C VAL A 169 5.93 -12.65 9.32
N LEU A 170 5.62 -13.39 8.25
CA LEU A 170 6.61 -14.11 7.44
C LEU A 170 7.38 -13.17 6.49
N SER A 171 8.18 -13.71 5.57
CA SER A 171 8.80 -12.91 4.50
C SER A 171 7.75 -12.48 3.47
N ASN A 172 7.93 -11.32 2.85
CA ASN A 172 6.98 -10.78 1.87
C ASN A 172 6.68 -11.78 0.73
N GLN A 173 7.71 -12.49 0.27
CA GLN A 173 7.56 -13.52 -0.76
C GLN A 173 6.66 -14.67 -0.27
N LYS A 174 6.89 -15.20 0.93
CA LYS A 174 6.06 -16.27 1.51
C LYS A 174 4.62 -15.80 1.75
N MET A 175 4.45 -14.58 2.27
CA MET A 175 3.12 -13.98 2.44
C MET A 175 2.35 -13.95 1.12
N ASN A 176 2.93 -13.41 0.05
CA ASN A 176 2.25 -13.33 -1.25
C ASN A 176 2.06 -14.69 -1.92
N SER A 177 2.96 -15.66 -1.71
CA SER A 177 2.78 -17.02 -2.23
C SER A 177 1.55 -17.69 -1.59
N TYR A 178 1.43 -17.63 -0.27
CA TYR A 178 0.30 -18.22 0.44
C TYR A 178 -1.00 -17.46 0.24
N LEU A 179 -0.95 -16.15 -0.03
CA LEU A 179 -2.13 -15.38 -0.41
C LEU A 179 -2.76 -15.85 -1.72
N LYS A 180 -1.97 -16.36 -2.67
CA LYS A 180 -2.51 -16.97 -3.89
C LYS A 180 -3.30 -18.24 -3.58
N GLU A 181 -2.71 -19.12 -2.77
CA GLU A 181 -3.37 -20.36 -2.31
C GLU A 181 -4.66 -20.04 -1.52
N ILE A 182 -4.64 -19.01 -0.67
CA ILE A 182 -5.83 -18.51 0.04
C ILE A 182 -6.90 -17.99 -0.93
N ALA A 183 -6.50 -17.28 -1.99
CA ALA A 183 -7.41 -16.77 -3.01
C ALA A 183 -8.15 -17.93 -3.69
N ASP A 184 -7.40 -18.93 -4.15
CA ASP A 184 -7.93 -20.11 -4.85
C ASP A 184 -8.91 -20.87 -3.95
N LEU A 185 -8.52 -21.13 -2.69
CA LEU A 185 -9.35 -21.84 -1.72
C LEU A 185 -10.60 -21.05 -1.29
N SER A 186 -10.59 -19.73 -1.41
CA SER A 186 -11.71 -18.84 -1.04
C SER A 186 -12.58 -18.47 -2.25
N GLY A 187 -12.28 -18.98 -3.44
CA GLY A 187 -13.01 -18.68 -4.68
C GLY A 187 -12.85 -17.22 -5.12
N ILE A 188 -11.66 -16.65 -4.92
CA ILE A 188 -11.33 -15.27 -5.28
C ILE A 188 -10.57 -15.29 -6.61
N THR A 189 -11.18 -14.76 -7.65
CA THR A 189 -10.58 -14.71 -9.01
C THR A 189 -9.52 -13.62 -9.14
N LYS A 190 -9.50 -12.65 -8.22
CA LYS A 190 -8.52 -11.57 -8.18
C LYS A 190 -7.17 -12.09 -7.69
N THR A 191 -6.07 -11.61 -8.28
CA THR A 191 -4.73 -11.92 -7.77
C THR A 191 -4.49 -11.21 -6.43
N LEU A 192 -4.62 -11.94 -5.33
CA LEU A 192 -4.32 -11.41 -4.00
C LEU A 192 -2.84 -11.07 -3.85
N THR A 193 -2.57 -9.83 -3.44
CA THR A 193 -1.25 -9.38 -3.00
C THR A 193 -1.39 -8.68 -1.66
N PHE A 194 -0.33 -8.64 -0.86
CA PHE A 194 -0.41 -8.03 0.46
C PHE A 194 -0.82 -6.54 0.40
N HIS A 195 -0.43 -5.82 -0.65
CA HIS A 195 -0.81 -4.40 -0.82
C HIS A 195 -2.31 -4.21 -1.05
N MET A 196 -3.02 -5.24 -1.51
CA MET A 196 -4.48 -5.22 -1.67
C MET A 196 -5.21 -5.03 -0.34
N ALA A 197 -4.61 -5.45 0.78
CA ALA A 197 -5.17 -5.25 2.11
C ALA A 197 -5.38 -3.76 2.42
N ARG A 198 -4.40 -2.93 2.07
CA ARG A 198 -4.48 -1.48 2.27
C ARG A 198 -5.57 -0.83 1.41
N HIS A 199 -5.74 -1.29 0.18
CA HIS A 199 -6.85 -0.83 -0.67
C HIS A 199 -8.20 -1.27 -0.11
N THR A 200 -8.30 -2.52 0.35
CA THR A 200 -9.49 -3.07 0.98
C THR A 200 -9.88 -2.31 2.25
N PHE A 201 -8.90 -1.91 3.07
CA PHE A 201 -9.15 -1.04 4.22
C PHE A 201 -9.76 0.30 3.79
N ALA A 202 -9.13 0.94 2.81
CA ALA A 202 -9.57 2.24 2.32
C ALA A 202 -10.95 2.20 1.68
N THR A 203 -11.25 1.20 0.85
CA THR A 203 -12.52 1.13 0.13
C THR A 203 -13.61 0.48 0.95
N THR A 204 -13.40 -0.78 1.32
CA THR A 204 -14.45 -1.69 1.77
C THR A 204 -14.71 -1.50 3.25
N VAL A 205 -13.65 -1.45 4.06
CA VAL A 205 -13.79 -1.32 5.51
C VAL A 205 -14.16 0.10 5.94
N THR A 206 -13.70 1.13 5.21
CA THR A 206 -13.89 2.53 5.63
C THR A 206 -14.80 3.34 4.71
N LEU A 207 -14.41 3.62 3.47
CA LEU A 207 -15.20 4.49 2.57
C LEU A 207 -16.62 3.97 2.30
N SER A 208 -16.80 2.65 2.19
CA SER A 208 -18.11 2.00 2.00
C SER A 208 -18.95 1.97 3.29
N ASN A 209 -18.36 2.33 4.43
CA ASN A 209 -19.00 2.45 5.75
C ASN A 209 -18.96 3.91 6.22
N ASP A 210 -19.13 4.85 5.29
CA ASP A 210 -19.32 6.29 5.52
C ASP A 210 -18.18 7.05 6.20
N VAL A 211 -17.00 6.43 6.36
CA VAL A 211 -15.83 7.15 6.92
C VAL A 211 -15.36 8.20 5.91
N PRO A 212 -15.20 9.49 6.29
CA PRO A 212 -14.77 10.55 5.38
C PRO A 212 -13.39 10.29 4.77
N ILE A 213 -13.21 10.65 3.50
CA ILE A 213 -11.96 10.38 2.76
C ILE A 213 -10.75 11.09 3.38
N GLU A 214 -10.95 12.24 4.01
CA GLU A 214 -9.94 12.99 4.75
C GLU A 214 -9.44 12.18 5.95
N THR A 215 -10.37 11.58 6.69
CA THR A 215 -10.06 10.70 7.83
C THR A 215 -9.31 9.45 7.35
N VAL A 216 -9.78 8.81 6.27
CA VAL A 216 -9.10 7.64 5.67
C VAL A 216 -7.69 8.01 5.19
N SER A 217 -7.54 9.15 4.51
CA SER A 217 -6.24 9.63 4.02
C SER A 217 -5.25 9.88 5.16
N LYS A 218 -5.73 10.42 6.29
CA LYS A 218 -4.92 10.63 7.50
C LYS A 218 -4.51 9.31 8.15
N MET A 219 -5.42 8.34 8.27
CA MET A 219 -5.11 7.00 8.81
C MET A 219 -4.07 6.27 7.95
N LEU A 220 -4.11 6.45 6.63
CA LEU A 220 -3.14 5.87 5.71
C LEU A 220 -1.81 6.64 5.66
N GLY A 221 -1.72 7.86 6.18
CA GLY A 221 -0.48 8.65 6.12
C GLY A 221 -0.13 9.10 4.70
N HIS A 222 -1.14 9.34 3.85
CA HIS A 222 -0.91 9.92 2.54
C HIS A 222 -0.61 11.41 2.66
N THR A 223 0.57 11.85 2.21
CA THR A 223 0.97 13.28 2.16
C THR A 223 0.25 14.07 1.08
N SER A 224 -0.38 13.40 0.11
CA SER A 224 -1.16 14.05 -0.93
C SER A 224 -2.47 13.30 -1.22
N ILE A 225 -3.57 14.04 -1.13
CA ILE A 225 -4.93 13.60 -1.51
C ILE A 225 -5.00 13.19 -2.99
N LYS A 226 -4.08 13.67 -3.85
CA LYS A 226 -4.03 13.27 -5.27
C LYS A 226 -3.80 11.76 -5.49
N THR A 227 -3.25 11.06 -4.51
CA THR A 227 -3.09 9.59 -4.54
C THR A 227 -4.44 8.84 -4.48
N ASN A 228 -5.53 9.56 -4.16
CA ASN A 228 -6.88 9.02 -3.98
C ASN A 228 -7.75 9.06 -5.25
N GLN A 229 -7.20 9.42 -6.42
CA GLN A 229 -7.96 9.47 -7.69
C GLN A 229 -8.66 8.14 -8.04
N HIS A 230 -8.17 7.01 -7.52
CA HIS A 230 -8.81 5.70 -7.69
C HIS A 230 -10.16 5.56 -6.97
N TYR A 231 -10.48 6.43 -6.00
CA TYR A 231 -11.75 6.40 -5.27
C TYR A 231 -12.85 7.25 -5.92
N ALA A 232 -12.59 7.88 -7.08
CA ALA A 232 -13.53 8.78 -7.75
C ALA A 232 -14.92 8.14 -7.99
N LYS A 233 -14.99 6.89 -8.46
CA LYS A 233 -16.27 6.19 -8.66
C LYS A 233 -17.06 5.96 -7.37
N LEU A 234 -16.36 5.74 -6.25
CA LEU A 234 -16.98 5.61 -4.93
C LEU A 234 -17.44 6.97 -4.40
N LEU A 235 -16.73 8.05 -4.72
CA LEU A 235 -17.13 9.41 -4.39
C LEU A 235 -18.45 9.77 -5.08
N ASP A 236 -18.64 9.43 -6.35
CA ASP A 236 -19.89 9.71 -7.07
C ASP A 236 -21.10 9.04 -6.41
N THR A 237 -20.95 7.75 -6.04
CA THR A 237 -22.01 6.99 -5.33
C THR A 237 -22.31 7.62 -3.96
N ARG A 238 -21.26 8.06 -3.27
CA ARG A 238 -21.40 8.72 -1.96
C ARG A 238 -22.08 10.08 -2.07
N ILE A 239 -21.70 10.90 -3.05
CA ILE A 239 -22.34 12.19 -3.32
C ILE A 239 -23.85 11.99 -3.52
N ALA A 240 -24.25 10.96 -4.27
CA ALA A 240 -25.67 10.64 -4.45
C ALA A 240 -26.38 10.30 -3.12
N ASN A 241 -25.78 9.46 -2.27
CA ASN A 241 -26.34 9.08 -0.97
C ASN A 241 -26.40 10.27 0.02
N ASP A 242 -25.35 11.07 0.08
CA ASP A 242 -25.27 12.26 0.94
C ASP A 242 -26.32 13.29 0.51
N MET A 243 -26.51 13.50 -0.80
CA MET A 243 -27.55 14.39 -1.34
C MET A 243 -28.96 13.88 -1.06
N GLN A 244 -29.23 12.57 -1.14
CA GLN A 244 -30.51 12.00 -0.73
C GLN A 244 -30.78 12.22 0.76
N THR A 245 -29.76 12.00 1.61
CA THR A 245 -29.87 12.21 3.06
C THR A 245 -30.14 13.68 3.39
N LEU A 246 -29.45 14.59 2.71
CA LEU A 246 -29.66 16.03 2.84
C LEU A 246 -31.06 16.43 2.37
N GLN A 247 -31.52 15.92 1.22
CA GLN A 247 -32.88 16.16 0.73
C GLN A 247 -33.92 15.72 1.76
N ARG A 248 -33.79 14.54 2.37
CA ARG A 248 -34.71 14.10 3.43
C ARG A 248 -34.75 15.07 4.61
N LYS A 249 -33.57 15.49 5.11
CA LYS A 249 -33.46 16.47 6.22
C LYS A 249 -34.06 17.83 5.88
N LEU A 250 -33.87 18.31 4.65
CA LEU A 250 -34.43 19.60 4.20
C LEU A 250 -35.93 19.52 3.89
N SER A 251 -36.46 18.33 3.59
CA SER A 251 -37.88 18.11 3.29
C SER A 251 -38.76 17.95 4.54
N GLY A 252 -38.20 18.12 5.74
CA GLY A 252 -38.98 18.22 6.97
C GLY A 252 -39.53 16.91 7.54
N ASN A 253 -38.78 15.80 7.45
CA ASN A 253 -38.96 14.62 8.31
C ASN A 253 -37.69 14.34 9.12
#